data_AF-A0A524N489-F1
#
_entry.id   AF-A0A524N489-F1
#
_cell.length_a   1.000
_cell.length_b   1.000
_cell.length_c   1.000
_cell.angle_alpha   90.00
_cell.angle_beta   90.00
_cell.angle_gamma   90.00
#
_symmetry.space_group_name_H-M   'P 1'
#
loop_
_entity.id
_entity.type
_entity.pdbx_description
1 polymer ?
#
loop_
_entity_poly.entity_id
_entity_poly.type
_entity_poly.pdbx_seq_one_letter_code
_entity_poly.pdbx_strand_id
1 'polypeptide(L)'
;MLNRQLRQARAAVKRCKTLELRRAAVPRRLPVGQVVAGPVVKLATERMHLTSLLKMVAYQVESDLFRLVTPHYKRAEDEGRTLVQSALASAAD
;
A
#
# COMPACT_ATOMS: atom_id res chain seq x y z
N MET A 1 41.76 8.15 -34.36
CA MET A 1 40.49 7.89 -33.63
C MET A 1 40.57 6.69 -32.67
N LEU A 2 41.16 5.56 -33.06
CA LEU A 2 41.25 4.32 -32.28
C LEU A 2 41.79 4.49 -30.84
N ASN A 3 42.87 5.25 -30.65
CA ASN A 3 43.48 5.51 -29.33
C ASN A 3 42.61 6.34 -28.37
N ARG A 4 41.65 7.11 -28.88
CA ARG A 4 40.70 7.88 -28.04
C ARG A 4 39.62 6.95 -27.49
N GLN A 5 39.10 6.07 -28.35
CA GLN A 5 38.10 5.07 -27.96
C GLN A 5 38.68 4.05 -26.97
N LEU A 6 39.91 3.59 -27.19
CA LEU A 6 40.57 2.66 -26.26
C LEU A 6 40.78 3.26 -24.86
N ARG A 7 41.12 4.56 -24.79
CA ARG A 7 41.25 5.30 -23.52
C ARG A 7 39.90 5.49 -22.82
N GLN A 8 38.86 5.83 -23.56
CA GLN A 8 37.50 5.98 -23.02
C GLN A 8 36.96 4.64 -22.48
N ALA A 9 37.17 3.54 -23.20
CA ALA A 9 36.79 2.20 -22.74
C ALA A 9 37.51 1.82 -21.43
N ARG A 10 38.83 2.03 -21.36
CA ARG A 10 39.60 1.78 -20.13
C ARG A 10 39.14 2.66 -18.96
N ALA A 11 38.83 3.92 -19.21
CA ALA A 11 38.29 4.82 -18.19
C ALA A 11 36.88 4.39 -17.73
N ALA A 12 36.03 3.91 -18.64
CA ALA A 12 34.72 3.36 -18.30
C ALA A 12 34.86 2.10 -17.42
N VAL A 13 35.72 1.15 -17.79
CA VAL A 13 35.97 -0.07 -17.01
C VAL A 13 36.50 0.25 -15.60
N LYS A 14 37.41 1.22 -15.47
CA LYS A 14 37.87 1.68 -14.15
C LYS A 14 36.72 2.25 -13.33
N ARG A 15 35.87 3.08 -13.93
CA ARG A 15 34.67 3.63 -13.26
C ARG A 15 33.70 2.54 -12.83
N CYS A 16 33.42 1.56 -13.68
CA CYS A 16 32.59 0.40 -13.33
C CYS A 16 33.14 -0.34 -12.12
N LYS A 17 34.44 -0.67 -12.12
CA LYS A 17 35.09 -1.32 -10.96
C LYS A 17 34.96 -0.50 -9.68
N THR A 18 35.16 0.82 -9.75
CA THR A 18 34.98 1.70 -8.58
C THR A 18 33.54 1.68 -8.07
N LEU A 19 32.56 1.69 -8.96
CA LEU A 19 31.14 1.64 -8.59
C LEU A 19 30.73 0.27 -8.03
N GLU A 20 31.27 -0.82 -8.57
CA GLU A 20 31.06 -2.17 -8.05
C GLU A 20 31.58 -2.32 -6.62
N LEU A 21 32.79 -1.83 -6.35
CA LEU A 21 33.36 -1.82 -5.00
C LEU A 21 32.51 -1.00 -4.03
N ARG A 22 32.05 0.19 -4.45
CA ARG A 22 31.17 1.04 -3.65
C ARG A 22 29.83 0.36 -3.36
N ARG A 23 29.21 -0.26 -4.38
CA ARG A 23 27.95 -1.00 -4.23
C ARG A 23 28.11 -2.19 -3.29
N ALA A 24 29.22 -2.94 -3.42
CA ALA A 24 29.51 -4.09 -2.56
C ALA A 24 29.70 -3.69 -1.08
N ALA A 25 30.16 -2.47 -0.83
CA ALA A 25 30.29 -1.93 0.52
C ALA A 25 28.95 -1.47 1.14
N VAL A 26 27.87 -1.34 0.35
CA VAL A 26 26.56 -0.95 0.87
C VAL A 26 25.84 -2.17 1.47
N PRO A 27 25.37 -2.10 2.73
CA PRO A 27 24.59 -3.17 3.33
C PRO A 27 23.32 -3.47 2.53
N ARG A 28 23.03 -4.76 2.29
CA ARG A 28 21.82 -5.19 1.56
C ARG A 28 20.52 -4.85 2.30
N ARG A 29 20.57 -4.74 3.63
CA ARG A 29 19.45 -4.34 4.47
C ARG A 29 19.94 -3.29 5.46
N LEU A 30 19.21 -2.18 5.55
CA LEU A 30 19.38 -1.17 6.59
C LEU A 30 18.15 -1.19 7.49
N PRO A 31 18.31 -1.16 8.82
CA PRO A 31 17.18 -0.97 9.73
C PRO A 31 16.44 0.33 9.37
N VAL A 32 15.11 0.26 9.29
CA VAL A 32 14.28 1.40 8.89
C VAL A 32 14.51 2.63 9.79
N GLY A 33 14.75 2.41 11.08
CA GLY A 33 15.04 3.49 12.04
C GLY A 33 16.35 4.24 11.79
N GLN A 34 17.24 3.75 10.92
CA GLN A 34 18.46 4.47 10.52
C GLN A 34 18.26 5.38 9.30
N VAL A 35 17.13 5.24 8.60
CA VAL A 35 16.85 5.94 7.33
C VAL A 35 15.68 6.91 7.45
N VAL A 36 14.72 6.61 8.33
CA VAL A 36 13.52 7.43 8.55
C VAL A 36 13.74 8.35 9.75
N ALA A 37 13.49 9.65 9.57
CA ALA A 37 13.45 10.61 10.67
C ALA A 37 12.12 10.48 11.43
N GLY A 38 12.20 10.33 12.75
CA GLY A 38 11.02 10.23 13.63
C GLY A 38 10.70 8.80 14.10
N PRO A 39 9.66 8.63 14.93
CA PRO A 39 9.33 7.34 15.52
C PRO A 39 8.86 6.35 14.43
N VAL A 40 9.56 5.23 14.31
CA VAL A 40 9.13 4.11 13.45
C VAL A 40 8.04 3.34 14.18
N VAL A 41 6.78 3.65 13.87
CA VAL A 41 5.63 2.95 14.46
C VAL A 41 5.47 1.60 13.78
N LYS A 42 5.82 0.53 14.50
CA LYS A 42 5.49 -0.83 14.08
C LYS A 42 3.99 -1.06 14.29
N LEU A 43 3.33 -1.62 13.28
CA LEU A 43 1.93 -2.01 13.39
C LEU A 43 1.77 -3.01 14.53
N ALA A 44 0.90 -2.71 15.49
CA ALA A 44 0.49 -3.67 16.50
C ALA A 44 -0.42 -4.71 15.84
N THR A 45 0.12 -5.91 15.62
CA THR A 45 -0.53 -7.00 14.86
C THR A 45 -1.95 -7.29 15.37
N GLU A 46 -2.11 -7.41 16.69
CA GLU A 46 -3.41 -7.69 17.31
C GLU A 46 -4.44 -6.58 17.05
N ARG A 47 -4.04 -5.31 17.21
CA ARG A 47 -4.90 -4.16 16.91
C ARG A 47 -5.27 -4.10 15.43
N MET A 48 -4.34 -4.42 14.54
CA MET A 48 -4.61 -4.52 13.12
C MET A 48 -5.61 -5.64 12.80
N HIS A 49 -5.45 -6.81 13.42
CA HIS A 49 -6.37 -7.92 13.23
C HIS A 49 -7.78 -7.56 13.68
N LEU A 50 -7.92 -6.93 14.85
CA LEU A 50 -9.22 -6.47 15.34
C LEU A 50 -9.88 -5.47 14.38
N THR A 51 -9.13 -4.45 13.92
CA THR A 51 -9.66 -3.48 12.95
C THR A 51 -10.05 -4.14 11.63
N SER A 52 -9.26 -5.10 11.15
CA SER A 52 -9.53 -5.81 9.89
C SER A 52 -10.78 -6.67 10.00
N LEU A 53 -10.94 -7.39 11.12
CA LEU A 53 -12.15 -8.17 11.41
C LEU A 53 -13.39 -7.29 11.44
N LEU A 54 -13.33 -6.15 12.15
CA LEU A 54 -14.45 -5.22 12.20
C LEU A 54 -14.85 -4.71 10.82
N LYS A 55 -13.88 -4.36 9.97
CA LYS A 55 -14.12 -3.94 8.58
C LYS A 55 -14.77 -5.04 7.74
N MET A 56 -14.29 -6.28 7.86
CA MET A 56 -14.86 -7.41 7.12
C MET A 56 -16.30 -7.68 7.55
N VAL A 57 -16.58 -7.68 8.86
CA VAL A 57 -17.93 -7.87 9.38
C VAL A 57 -18.85 -6.74 8.93
N ALA A 58 -18.42 -5.47 9.04
CA ALA A 58 -19.20 -4.33 8.58
C ALA A 58 -19.53 -4.43 7.08
N TYR A 59 -18.54 -4.78 6.25
CA TYR A 59 -18.76 -4.97 4.82
C TYR A 59 -19.73 -6.11 4.50
N GLN A 60 -19.62 -7.23 5.21
CA GLN A 60 -20.52 -8.37 5.03
C GLN A 60 -21.96 -7.99 5.37
N VAL A 61 -22.17 -7.34 6.53
CA VAL A 61 -23.48 -6.87 6.98
C VAL A 61 -24.07 -5.86 5.99
N GLU A 62 -23.31 -4.86 5.53
CA GLU A 62 -23.77 -3.91 4.51
C GLU A 62 -24.18 -4.62 3.21
N SER A 63 -23.39 -5.60 2.77
CA SER A 63 -23.67 -6.37 1.56
C SER A 63 -24.94 -7.23 1.70
N ASP A 64 -25.18 -7.80 2.89
CA ASP A 64 -26.40 -8.55 3.17
C ASP A 64 -27.63 -7.64 3.23
N LEU A 65 -27.53 -6.47 3.87
CA LEU A 65 -28.58 -5.45 3.86
C LEU A 65 -28.91 -4.99 2.44
N PHE A 66 -27.89 -4.73 1.63
CA PHE A 66 -28.08 -4.38 0.22
C PHE A 66 -28.85 -5.47 -0.54
N ARG A 67 -28.49 -6.75 -0.37
CA ARG A 67 -29.19 -7.88 -1.00
C ARG A 67 -30.66 -7.97 -0.55
N LEU A 68 -30.95 -7.72 0.73
CA LEU A 68 -32.31 -7.72 1.25
C LEU A 68 -33.17 -6.60 0.65
N VAL A 69 -32.59 -5.42 0.40
CA VAL A 69 -33.31 -4.27 -0.16
C VAL A 69 -33.46 -4.36 -1.68
N THR A 70 -32.52 -5.01 -2.36
CA THR A 70 -32.47 -5.13 -3.83
C THR A 70 -33.80 -5.51 -4.50
N PRO A 71 -34.52 -6.59 -4.08
CA PRO A 71 -35.77 -6.96 -4.74
C PRO A 71 -36.93 -5.97 -4.54
N HIS A 72 -36.80 -5.03 -3.59
CA HIS A 72 -37.88 -4.11 -3.20
C HIS A 72 -37.61 -2.66 -3.61
N TYR A 73 -36.39 -2.35 -4.04
CA TYR A 73 -35.98 -1.00 -4.40
C TYR A 73 -35.54 -0.92 -5.86
N LYS A 74 -36.38 -0.31 -6.69
CA LYS A 74 -36.18 -0.23 -8.15
C LYS A 74 -34.82 0.36 -8.57
N ARG A 75 -34.24 1.24 -7.74
CA ARG A 75 -32.94 1.89 -7.98
C ARG A 75 -31.79 1.22 -7.22
N ALA A 76 -31.96 -0.03 -6.79
CA ALA A 76 -30.96 -0.71 -5.97
C ALA A 76 -29.57 -0.77 -6.62
N GLU A 77 -29.49 -0.98 -7.94
CA GLU A 77 -28.19 -1.03 -8.62
C GLU A 77 -27.46 0.33 -8.62
N ASP A 78 -28.20 1.45 -8.68
CA ASP A 78 -27.64 2.80 -8.72
C ASP A 78 -27.43 3.40 -7.32
N GLU A 79 -28.37 3.16 -6.41
CA GLU A 79 -28.49 3.90 -5.14
C GLU A 79 -28.65 3.00 -3.91
N GLY A 80 -28.75 1.68 -4.06
CA GLY A 80 -29.06 0.79 -2.94
C GLY A 80 -28.03 0.86 -1.81
N ARG A 81 -26.74 1.02 -2.12
CA ARG A 81 -25.70 1.22 -1.10
C ARG A 81 -25.82 2.57 -0.40
N THR A 82 -26.10 3.64 -1.16
CA THR A 82 -26.33 4.98 -0.60
C THR A 82 -27.53 4.97 0.34
N LEU A 83 -28.61 4.27 -0.03
CA LEU A 83 -29.78 4.10 0.82
C LEU A 83 -29.42 3.42 2.15
N VAL A 84 -28.73 2.27 2.11
CA VAL A 84 -28.29 1.55 3.33
C VAL A 84 -27.39 2.44 4.21
N GLN A 85 -26.43 3.12 3.62
CA GLN A 85 -25.53 4.03 4.35
C GLN A 85 -26.28 5.20 4.98
N SER A 86 -27.21 5.83 4.25
CA SER A 86 -28.02 6.93 4.78
C SER A 86 -28.92 6.50 5.93
N ALA A 87 -29.50 5.30 5.86
CA ALA A 87 -30.35 4.75 6.91
C ALA A 87 -29.56 4.47 8.19
N LEU A 88 -28.32 3.96 8.07
CA LEU A 88 -27.43 3.70 9.21
C LEU A 88 -26.80 4.98 9.79
N ALA A 89 -26.64 6.03 8.98
CA ALA A 89 -26.07 7.31 9.41
C ALA A 89 -27.12 8.26 10.00
N SER A 90 -28.41 8.05 9.70
CA SER A 90 -29.49 8.80 10.34
C SER A 90 -29.57 8.45 11.83
N ALA A 91 -29.79 9.45 12.69
CA ALA A 91 -30.43 9.17 13.98
C ALA A 91 -31.80 8.60 13.61
N ALA A 92 -32.11 7.37 14.01
CA ALA A 92 -33.43 6.81 13.76
C ALA A 92 -34.47 7.74 14.41
N ASP A 93 -35.36 8.32 13.61
CA ASP A 93 -36.57 9.01 14.06
C ASP A 93 -37.70 7.99 14.16
#